data_AF-A0A5C2CXX7-F1
#
_entry.id   AF-A0A5C2CXX7-F1
#
_cell.length_a   1.000
_cell.length_b   1.000
_cell.length_c   1.000
_cell.angle_alpha   90.00
_cell.angle_beta   90.00
_cell.angle_gamma   90.00
#
_symmetry.space_group_name_H-M   'P 1'
#
loop_
_entity.id
_entity.type
_entity.pdbx_description
1 polymer ?
#
loop_
_entity_poly.entity_id
_entity_poly.type
_entity_poly.pdbx_seq_one_letter_code
_entity_poly.pdbx_strand_id
1 'polypeptide(L)'
;MSFAAPPQILDHPCCDIVNELPWGFFLLVHIVLFAAGAYFAFRSFEGGLGMMGWGFALFALAEITYMTYHVNITQFLFAHTISEVLDGAAFVALFAGAVQQATGKELLKMGRRAEATS
;
A
#
# COMPACT_ATOMS: atom_id res chain seq x y z
N MET A 1 15.82 -28.97 20.47
CA MET A 1 15.88 -28.49 19.07
C MET A 1 16.48 -27.09 19.10
N SER A 2 17.71 -26.93 18.58
CA SER A 2 18.29 -25.60 18.38
C SER A 2 17.73 -25.09 17.05
N PHE A 3 16.92 -24.04 17.11
CA PHE A 3 16.58 -23.30 15.89
C PHE A 3 17.87 -22.63 15.43
N ALA A 4 18.45 -23.11 14.32
CA ALA A 4 19.51 -22.38 13.66
C ALA A 4 19.02 -20.94 13.46
N ALA A 5 19.85 -19.96 13.82
CA ALA A 5 19.54 -18.57 13.55
C ALA A 5 19.25 -18.43 12.05
N PRO A 6 18.16 -17.74 11.66
CA PRO A 6 17.90 -17.52 10.25
C PRO A 6 19.15 -16.88 9.61
N PRO A 7 19.54 -17.33 8.40
CA PRO A 7 20.69 -16.77 7.71
C PRO A 7 20.55 -15.25 7.66
N GLN A 8 21.59 -14.54 8.08
CA GLN A 8 21.61 -13.10 8.05
C GLN A 8 21.64 -12.68 6.57
N ILE A 9 20.59 -12.00 6.11
CA ILE A 9 20.49 -11.43 4.75
C ILE A 9 21.70 -10.51 4.42
N LEU A 10 22.40 -10.04 5.45
CA LEU A 10 23.56 -9.15 5.37
C LEU A 10 24.88 -9.85 4.94
N ASP A 11 24.92 -11.16 4.77
CA ASP A 11 26.14 -11.86 4.32
C ASP A 11 26.33 -11.87 2.79
N HIS A 12 25.43 -11.21 2.03
CA HIS A 12 25.45 -11.19 0.57
C HIS A 12 25.83 -9.81 0.00
N PRO A 13 27.03 -9.65 -0.62
CA PRO A 13 27.55 -8.37 -1.10
C PRO A 13 26.78 -7.73 -2.26
N CYS A 14 25.77 -8.41 -2.83
CA CYS A 14 24.93 -7.84 -3.88
C CYS A 14 23.76 -6.98 -3.37
N CYS A 15 23.50 -6.96 -2.06
CA CYS A 15 22.31 -6.34 -1.47
C CYS A 15 22.61 -5.14 -0.55
N ASP A 16 23.87 -4.71 -0.44
CA ASP A 16 24.30 -3.68 0.52
C ASP A 16 23.97 -2.24 0.05
N ILE A 17 23.48 -2.07 -1.18
CA ILE A 17 23.14 -0.77 -1.76
C ILE A 17 22.06 -0.02 -0.95
N VAL A 18 21.18 -0.75 -0.27
CA VAL A 18 20.13 -0.14 0.57
C VAL A 18 20.73 0.48 1.83
N ASN A 19 21.78 -0.13 2.40
CA ASN A 19 22.45 0.38 3.60
C ASN A 19 23.34 1.61 3.30
N GLU A 20 23.74 1.80 2.05
CA GLU A 20 24.51 2.97 1.59
C GLU A 20 23.64 4.22 1.40
N LEU A 21 22.31 4.07 1.32
CA LEU A 21 21.42 5.19 1.06
C LEU A 21 21.21 6.04 2.32
N PRO A 22 21.25 7.38 2.19
CA PRO A 22 21.03 8.27 3.32
C PRO A 22 19.58 8.18 3.80
N TRP A 23 19.35 8.36 5.10
CA TRP A 23 18.00 8.37 5.70
C TRP A 23 17.02 9.33 4.99
N GLY A 24 17.54 10.46 4.47
CA GLY A 24 16.74 11.46 3.74
C GLY A 24 16.21 10.95 2.39
N PHE A 25 16.88 9.98 1.76
CA PHE A 25 16.37 9.32 0.56
C PHE A 25 15.09 8.53 0.87
N PHE A 26 15.12 7.72 1.94
CA PHE A 26 13.95 6.95 2.36
C PHE A 26 12.79 7.86 2.78
N LEU A 27 13.07 8.94 3.51
CA LEU A 27 12.05 9.95 3.83
C LEU A 27 11.41 10.53 2.56
N LEU A 28 12.20 10.85 1.53
CA LEU A 28 11.68 11.36 0.26
C LEU A 28 10.77 10.34 -0.43
N VAL A 29 11.15 9.05 -0.43
CA VAL A 29 10.31 7.98 -0.99
C VAL A 29 8.94 7.97 -0.30
N HIS A 30 8.91 7.99 1.03
CA HIS A 30 7.66 8.02 1.79
C HIS A 30 6.82 9.27 1.52
N ILE A 31 7.45 10.44 1.37
CA ILE A 31 6.73 11.68 0.98
C ILE A 31 6.07 11.53 -0.40
N VAL A 32 6.78 10.96 -1.38
CA VAL A 32 6.25 10.76 -2.74
C VAL A 32 5.12 9.74 -2.74
N LEU A 33 5.28 8.63 -2.02
CA LEU A 33 4.26 7.59 -1.88
C LEU A 33 3.02 8.12 -1.15
N PHE A 34 3.20 8.89 -0.08
CA PHE A 34 2.12 9.59 0.60
C PHE A 34 1.34 10.49 -0.38
N ALA A 35 2.04 11.31 -1.16
CA ALA A 35 1.39 12.22 -2.11
C ALA A 35 0.61 11.44 -3.18
N ALA A 36 1.17 10.35 -3.70
CA ALA A 36 0.50 9.47 -4.65
C ALA A 36 -0.75 8.82 -4.03
N GLY A 37 -0.62 8.25 -2.83
CA GLY A 37 -1.72 7.67 -2.07
C GLY A 37 -2.84 8.66 -1.82
N ALA A 38 -2.51 9.85 -1.30
CA ALA A 38 -3.48 10.91 -1.05
C ALA A 38 -4.20 11.37 -2.33
N TYR A 39 -3.47 11.53 -3.43
CA TYR A 39 -4.04 11.88 -4.72
C TYR A 39 -5.01 10.81 -5.24
N PHE A 40 -4.62 9.53 -5.21
CA PHE A 40 -5.47 8.44 -5.68
C PHE A 40 -6.66 8.20 -4.75
N ALA A 41 -6.52 8.43 -3.44
CA ALA A 41 -7.64 8.41 -2.50
C ALA A 41 -8.67 9.47 -2.89
N PHE A 42 -8.22 10.72 -3.06
CA PHE A 42 -9.06 11.84 -3.47
C PHE A 42 -9.81 11.53 -4.79
N ARG A 43 -9.08 11.10 -5.83
CA ARG A 43 -9.67 10.74 -7.13
C ARG A 43 -10.65 9.57 -7.04
N SER A 44 -10.37 8.58 -6.19
CA SER A 44 -11.24 7.42 -6.02
C SER A 44 -12.54 7.80 -5.32
N PHE A 45 -12.48 8.69 -4.32
CA PHE A 45 -13.69 9.19 -3.67
C PHE A 45 -14.54 10.06 -4.61
N GLU A 46 -13.94 10.97 -5.39
CA GLU A 46 -14.66 11.72 -6.42
C GLU A 46 -15.32 10.81 -7.46
N GLY A 47 -14.67 9.71 -7.82
CA GLY A 47 -15.18 8.72 -8.76
C GLY A 47 -16.20 7.73 -8.19
N GLY A 48 -16.61 7.86 -6.92
CA GLY A 48 -17.54 6.93 -6.26
C GLY A 48 -16.94 5.54 -5.96
N LEU A 49 -15.62 5.38 -6.09
CA LEU A 49 -14.88 4.14 -5.83
C LEU A 49 -14.49 4.02 -4.35
N GLY A 50 -15.49 4.07 -3.46
CA GLY A 50 -15.27 4.23 -2.02
C GLY A 50 -14.31 3.22 -1.39
N MET A 51 -14.39 1.94 -1.78
CA MET A 51 -13.47 0.90 -1.27
C MET A 51 -12.01 1.14 -1.71
N MET A 52 -11.79 1.54 -2.97
CA MET A 52 -10.45 1.89 -3.44
C MET A 52 -9.95 3.19 -2.79
N GLY A 53 -10.85 4.16 -2.58
CA GLY A 53 -10.53 5.39 -1.86
C GLY A 53 -10.01 5.14 -0.45
N TRP A 54 -10.68 4.27 0.30
CA TRP A 54 -10.21 3.84 1.62
C TRP A 54 -8.89 3.06 1.55
N GLY A 55 -8.69 2.21 0.55
CA GLY A 55 -7.43 1.52 0.34
C GLY A 55 -6.26 2.49 0.15
N PHE A 56 -6.40 3.49 -0.72
CA PHE A 56 -5.39 4.52 -0.91
C PHE A 56 -5.21 5.44 0.29
N ALA A 57 -6.26 5.71 1.06
CA ALA A 57 -6.17 6.50 2.29
C ALA A 57 -5.39 5.76 3.40
N LEU A 58 -5.61 4.45 3.53
CA LEU A 58 -4.85 3.59 4.45
C LEU A 58 -3.38 3.53 4.06
N PHE A 59 -3.09 3.40 2.75
CA PHE A 59 -1.73 3.47 2.22
C PHE A 59 -1.07 4.81 2.56
N ALA A 60 -1.73 5.94 2.29
CA ALA A 60 -1.20 7.25 2.64
C ALA A 60 -0.95 7.40 4.16
N LEU A 61 -1.80 6.80 4.99
CA LEU A 61 -1.60 6.79 6.44
C LEU A 61 -0.38 5.95 6.86
N ALA A 62 -0.12 4.81 6.19
CA ALA A 62 1.08 4.00 6.40
C ALA A 62 2.35 4.79 6.09
N GLU A 63 2.35 5.57 5.01
CA GLU A 63 3.48 6.43 4.65
C GLU A 63 3.73 7.53 5.70
N ILE A 64 2.66 8.11 6.29
CA ILE A 64 2.81 9.03 7.41
C ILE A 64 3.47 8.35 8.60
N THR A 65 3.07 7.12 8.94
CA THR A 65 3.65 6.39 10.06
C THR A 65 5.13 6.06 9.81
N TYR A 66 5.51 5.70 8.58
CA TYR A 66 6.92 5.57 8.18
C TYR A 66 7.70 6.88 8.26
N MET A 67 7.12 8.01 7.86
CA MET A 67 7.77 9.31 7.99
C MET A 67 8.08 9.64 9.45
N THR A 68 7.16 9.36 10.40
CA THR A 68 7.41 9.61 11.83
C THR A 68 8.62 8.85 12.38
N TYR A 69 8.91 7.69 11.80
CA TYR A 69 10.11 6.93 12.08
C TYR A 69 11.37 7.67 11.59
N HIS A 70 11.41 8.11 10.33
CA HIS A 70 12.59 8.78 9.76
C HIS A 70 12.96 10.10 10.43
N VAL A 71 11.99 10.77 11.06
CA VAL A 71 12.22 12.00 11.84
C VAL A 71 12.34 11.75 13.35
N ASN A 72 12.53 10.50 13.78
CA ASN A 72 12.74 10.10 15.18
C ASN A 72 11.62 10.51 16.15
N ILE A 73 10.38 10.62 15.67
CA ILE A 73 9.21 10.94 16.52
C ILE A 73 8.70 9.67 17.22
N THR A 74 8.82 8.51 16.59
CA THR A 74 8.34 7.21 17.08
C THR A 74 9.46 6.16 17.11
N GLN A 75 9.31 5.11 17.92
CA GLN A 75 10.28 4.00 17.98
C GLN A 75 10.22 3.16 16.70
N PHE A 76 11.38 2.74 16.19
CA PHE A 76 11.54 2.00 14.92
C PHE A 76 10.50 0.88 14.78
N LEU A 77 10.47 -0.06 15.73
CA LEU A 77 9.64 -1.26 15.62
C LEU A 77 8.14 -0.95 15.69
N PHE A 78 7.75 0.07 16.47
CA PHE A 78 6.36 0.44 16.67
C PHE A 78 5.77 1.10 15.42
N ALA A 79 6.46 2.09 14.85
CA ALA A 79 6.03 2.77 13.64
C ALA A 79 6.03 1.80 12.44
N HIS A 80 7.03 0.92 12.38
CA HIS A 80 7.14 -0.09 11.34
C HIS A 80 5.94 -1.04 11.35
N THR A 81 5.61 -1.63 12.50
CA THR A 81 4.47 -2.55 12.63
C THR A 81 3.15 -1.88 12.27
N ILE A 82 2.93 -0.62 12.70
CA ILE A 82 1.71 0.11 12.32
C ILE A 82 1.65 0.28 10.80
N SER A 83 2.76 0.68 10.18
CA SER A 83 2.82 0.90 8.75
C SER A 83 2.55 -0.39 7.96
N GLU A 84 3.16 -1.51 8.36
CA GLU A 84 2.93 -2.83 7.74
C GLU A 84 1.47 -3.28 7.83
N VAL A 85 0.81 -3.05 8.97
CA VAL A 85 -0.61 -3.39 9.14
C VAL A 85 -1.50 -2.50 8.27
N LEU A 86 -1.19 -1.20 8.19
CA LEU A 86 -1.91 -0.27 7.34
C LEU A 86 -1.74 -0.61 5.86
N ASP A 87 -0.53 -0.97 5.42
CA ASP A 87 -0.26 -1.41 4.06
C ASP A 87 -0.96 -2.73 3.73
N GLY A 88 -0.97 -3.69 4.66
CA GLY A 88 -1.74 -4.93 4.52
C GLY A 88 -3.23 -4.66 4.36
N ALA A 89 -3.79 -3.76 5.16
CA ALA A 89 -5.20 -3.37 5.07
C ALA A 89 -5.48 -2.60 3.76
N ALA A 90 -4.59 -1.70 3.35
CA ALA A 90 -4.66 -0.97 2.10
C ALA A 90 -4.67 -1.91 0.89
N PHE A 91 -3.77 -2.89 0.89
CA PHE A 91 -3.70 -3.93 -0.13
C PHE A 91 -5.02 -4.68 -0.24
N VAL A 92 -5.55 -5.21 0.86
CA VAL A 92 -6.83 -5.93 0.86
C VAL A 92 -7.96 -5.06 0.34
N ALA A 93 -8.06 -3.80 0.78
CA ALA A 93 -9.10 -2.88 0.35
C ALA A 93 -9.01 -2.54 -1.15
N LEU A 94 -7.81 -2.26 -1.67
CA LEU A 94 -7.59 -1.98 -3.09
C LEU A 94 -7.99 -3.16 -3.97
N PHE A 95 -7.57 -4.37 -3.60
CA PHE A 95 -7.92 -5.57 -4.36
C PHE A 95 -9.40 -5.93 -4.25
N ALA A 96 -10.01 -5.77 -3.07
CA ALA A 96 -11.45 -5.95 -2.90
C ALA A 96 -12.24 -4.96 -3.78
N GLY A 97 -11.84 -3.69 -3.79
CA GLY A 97 -12.42 -2.67 -4.66
C GLY A 97 -12.25 -3.00 -6.15
N ALA A 98 -11.08 -3.47 -6.56
CA ALA A 98 -10.81 -3.87 -7.95
C ALA A 98 -11.68 -5.06 -8.39
N VAL A 99 -11.81 -6.09 -7.54
CA VAL A 99 -12.67 -7.26 -7.80
C VAL A 99 -14.14 -6.86 -7.90
N GLN A 100 -14.61 -5.97 -7.02
CA GLN A 100 -15.97 -5.45 -7.06
C GLN A 100 -16.27 -4.74 -8.39
N GLN A 101 -15.35 -3.88 -8.85
CA GLN A 101 -15.49 -3.15 -10.11
C GLN A 101 -15.44 -4.07 -11.34
N ALA A 102 -14.55 -5.06 -11.35
CA ALA A 102 -14.46 -6.03 -12.44
C ALA A 102 -15.75 -6.85 -12.57
N THR A 103 -16.26 -7.35 -11.43
CA THR A 103 -17.48 -8.16 -11.39
C THR A 103 -18.71 -7.35 -11.82
N GLY A 104 -18.83 -6.10 -11.34
CA GLY A 104 -19.94 -5.22 -11.72
C GLY A 104 -19.98 -4.93 -13.23
N LYS A 105 -18.82 -4.72 -13.86
CA LYS A 105 -18.72 -4.49 -15.31
C LYS A 105 -19.17 -5.70 -16.14
N GLU A 106 -18.80 -6.92 -15.73
CA GLU A 106 -19.19 -8.13 -16.44
C GLU A 106 -20.71 -8.39 -16.34
N LEU A 107 -21.31 -8.18 -15.16
CA LEU A 107 -22.77 -8.29 -14.99
C LEU A 107 -23.54 -7.31 -15.90
N LEU A 108 -23.10 -6.05 -15.98
CA LEU A 108 -23.70 -5.05 -16.87
C LEU A 108 -23.54 -5.41 -18.35
N LYS A 109 -22.43 -6.04 -18.74
CA LYS A 109 -22.21 -6.51 -20.11
C LYS A 109 -23.12 -7.69 -20.46
N MET A 110 -23.33 -8.62 -19.53
CA MET A 110 -24.24 -9.75 -19.71
C MET A 110 -25.69 -9.28 -19.84
N GLY A 111 -26.15 -8.34 -19.00
CA GLY A 111 -27.51 -7.77 -19.09
C GLY A 111 -27.80 -7.14 -20.45
N ARG A 112 -26.91 -6.27 -20.94
CA ARG A 112 -27.06 -5.63 -22.26
C ARG A 112 -27.10 -6.62 -23.42
N ARG A 113 -26.43 -7.76 -23.31
CA ARG A 113 -26.47 -8.82 -24.34
C ARG A 113 -27.82 -9.52 -24.36
N ALA A 114 -28.39 -9.80 -23.18
CA ALA A 114 -29.70 -10.43 -23.07
C ALA A 114 -30.82 -9.55 -23.68
N GLU A 115 -30.78 -8.24 -23.39
CA GLU A 115 -31.72 -7.26 -23.96
C GLU A 115 -31.62 -7.18 -25.49
N ALA A 116 -30.42 -7.23 -26.07
CA ALA A 116 -30.22 -7.16 -27.52
C ALA A 116 -30.68 -8.43 -28.27
N THR A 117 -30.93 -9.53 -27.56
CA THR A 117 -31.38 -10.81 -28.14
C THR A 117 -32.87 -11.10 -27.89
N SER A 118 -33.59 -10.17 -27.26
CA SER A 118 -35.04 -10.22 -26.97
C SER A 118 -35.83 -9.48 -28.04
#